data_AF-A0A0B7F5S9-F1
#
_entry.id   AF-A0A0B7F5S9-F1
#
_cell.length_a   1.000
_cell.length_b   1.000
_cell.length_c   1.000
_cell.angle_alpha   90.00
_cell.angle_beta   90.00
_cell.angle_gamma   90.00
#
_symmetry.space_group_name_H-M   'P 1'
#
loop_
_entity.id
_entity.type
_entity.pdbx_description
1 polymer ?
#
loop_
_entity_poly.entity_id
_entity_poly.type
_entity_poly.pdbx_seq_one_letter_code
_entity_poly.pdbx_strand_id
1 'polypeptide(L)'
;MRSSYLLTTLSCAASVWGHGYVQQLKIGNEYIQAWNPYKDPQQKVSRITRAFKDNGPIPDGEFTTSAITCNVGKTADTQNVPVNATAVVPAGTTVQFLWTDWQSDHPGPIMTYLAKCPGSCSKFKADSGNIWVKIQEDGYDAASTL
;
A
#
# COMPACT_ATOMS: atom_id res chain seq x y z
N MET A 1 -8.34 62.06 -7.50
CA MET A 1 -8.12 60.99 -6.50
C MET A 1 -8.38 59.66 -7.21
N ARG A 2 -7.35 58.82 -7.40
CA ARG A 2 -7.49 57.51 -8.05
C ARG A 2 -7.65 56.46 -6.94
N SER A 3 -8.84 55.87 -6.82
CA SER A 3 -9.09 54.74 -5.93
C SER A 3 -8.41 53.50 -6.49
N SER A 4 -7.38 52.99 -5.81
CA SER A 4 -6.80 51.69 -6.08
C SER A 4 -7.53 50.64 -5.25
N TYR A 5 -8.24 49.72 -5.91
CA TYR A 5 -8.86 48.57 -5.27
C TYR A 5 -7.81 47.43 -5.18
N LEU A 6 -7.47 47.01 -3.97
CA LEU A 6 -6.67 45.81 -3.72
C LEU A 6 -7.60 44.58 -3.78
N LEU A 7 -7.43 43.73 -4.79
CA LEU A 7 -8.09 42.43 -4.87
C LEU A 7 -7.28 41.42 -4.04
N THR A 8 -7.81 40.99 -2.90
CA THR A 8 -7.22 39.91 -2.08
C THR A 8 -7.70 38.56 -2.61
N THR A 9 -6.81 37.82 -3.26
CA THR A 9 -7.06 36.43 -3.70
C THR A 9 -6.90 35.47 -2.53
N LEU A 10 -8.01 34.93 -2.03
CA LEU A 10 -8.02 33.87 -1.03
C LEU A 10 -7.67 32.53 -1.70
N SER A 11 -6.40 32.12 -1.63
CA SER A 11 -5.96 30.81 -2.10
C SER A 11 -6.52 29.72 -1.20
N CYS A 12 -7.51 28.96 -1.69
CA CYS A 12 -7.89 27.70 -1.05
C CYS A 12 -6.79 26.67 -1.36
N ALA A 13 -5.99 26.31 -0.36
CA ALA A 13 -5.15 25.13 -0.44
C ALA A 13 -6.07 23.90 -0.57
N ALA A 14 -6.17 23.34 -1.78
CA ALA A 14 -6.85 22.07 -1.98
C ALA A 14 -6.17 21.02 -1.09
N SER A 15 -6.94 20.45 -0.17
CA SER A 15 -6.48 19.32 0.64
C SER A 15 -6.71 18.07 -0.19
N VAL A 16 -5.65 17.43 -0.67
CA VAL A 16 -5.77 16.12 -1.32
C VAL A 16 -5.81 15.04 -0.25
N TRP A 17 -6.94 14.34 -0.15
CA TRP A 17 -7.19 13.25 0.79
C TRP A 17 -7.45 11.97 -0.02
N GLY A 18 -6.44 11.46 -0.70
CA GLY A 18 -6.55 10.20 -1.46
C GLY A 18 -5.41 9.23 -1.18
N HIS A 19 -5.07 9.13 0.10
CA HIS A 19 -4.02 8.26 0.59
C HIS A 19 -4.62 7.10 1.38
N GLY A 20 -4.23 5.88 1.06
CA GLY A 20 -4.79 4.69 1.69
C GLY A 20 -3.81 3.54 1.77
N TYR A 21 -4.14 2.57 2.63
CA TYR A 21 -3.39 1.33 2.77
C TYR A 21 -4.33 0.19 3.15
N VAL A 22 -3.89 -1.05 2.92
CA VAL A 22 -4.61 -2.24 3.39
C VAL A 22 -4.53 -2.29 4.91
N GLN A 23 -5.68 -2.16 5.58
CA GLN A 23 -5.78 -2.23 7.04
C GLN A 23 -6.02 -3.65 7.54
N GLN A 24 -6.73 -4.48 6.75
CA GLN A 24 -7.10 -5.83 7.13
C GLN A 24 -7.11 -6.76 5.92
N LEU A 25 -6.78 -8.02 6.15
CA LEU A 25 -6.95 -9.11 5.20
C LEU A 25 -8.09 -9.99 5.70
N LYS A 26 -9.03 -10.35 4.82
CA LYS A 26 -10.01 -11.40 5.10
C LYS A 26 -9.63 -12.66 4.34
N ILE A 27 -9.38 -13.74 5.08
CA ILE A 27 -9.00 -15.04 4.52
C ILE A 27 -10.04 -16.05 5.00
N GLY A 28 -10.93 -16.48 4.10
CA GLY A 28 -12.13 -17.22 4.51
C GLY A 28 -12.98 -16.40 5.48
N ASN A 29 -13.12 -16.88 6.72
CA ASN A 29 -13.88 -16.22 7.78
C ASN A 29 -13.00 -15.46 8.78
N GLU A 30 -11.68 -15.50 8.63
CA GLU A 30 -10.75 -14.85 9.56
C GLU A 30 -10.38 -13.44 9.07
N TYR A 31 -10.36 -12.51 10.02
CA TYR A 31 -9.90 -11.13 9.81
C TYR A 31 -8.53 -10.96 10.45
N ILE A 32 -7.52 -10.70 9.62
CA ILE A 32 -6.14 -10.52 10.04
C ILE A 32 -5.77 -9.05 9.91
N GLN A 33 -5.32 -8.43 11.00
CA GLN A 33 -4.85 -7.04 10.97
C GLN A 33 -3.54 -6.95 10.19
N ALA A 34 -3.49 -6.02 9.23
CA ALA A 34 -2.27 -5.62 8.55
C ALA A 34 -1.46 -4.62 9.39
N TRP A 35 -0.30 -4.24 8.87
CA TRP A 35 0.54 -3.20 9.47
C TRP A 35 -0.17 -1.85 9.45
N ASN A 36 -0.23 -1.21 10.63
CA ASN A 36 -0.71 0.15 10.77
C ASN A 36 0.49 1.10 10.96
N PRO A 37 0.85 1.93 9.96
CA PRO A 37 2.04 2.78 10.03
C PRO A 37 1.98 3.87 11.11
N TYR A 38 0.80 4.14 11.69
CA TYR A 38 0.60 5.18 12.70
C TYR A 38 0.49 4.64 14.14
N LYS A 39 0.17 3.35 14.30
CA LYS A 39 -0.05 2.71 15.61
C LYS A 39 0.98 1.63 15.94
N ASP A 40 1.38 0.84 14.95
CA ASP A 40 2.24 -0.32 15.17
C ASP A 40 3.71 0.04 15.46
N PRO A 41 4.31 1.14 14.93
CA PRO A 41 5.68 1.53 15.32
C PRO A 41 5.88 1.80 16.81
N GLN A 42 4.80 2.13 17.53
CA GLN A 42 4.80 2.45 18.96
C GLN A 42 4.49 1.21 19.82
N GLN A 43 4.25 0.04 19.20
CA GLN A 43 3.82 -1.18 19.86
C GLN A 43 4.70 -2.36 19.46
N LYS A 44 4.83 -3.36 20.34
CA LYS A 44 5.48 -4.63 20.00
C LYS A 44 4.46 -5.59 19.40
N VAL A 45 4.13 -5.39 18.12
CA VAL A 45 3.17 -6.23 17.38
C VAL A 45 3.86 -7.21 16.43
N SER A 46 3.17 -8.31 16.11
CA SER A 46 3.54 -9.21 15.02
C SER A 46 2.44 -9.14 13.95
N ARG A 47 2.83 -8.88 12.69
CA ARG A 47 1.94 -8.78 11.53
C ARG A 47 2.43 -9.73 10.44
N ILE A 48 1.50 -10.22 9.62
CA ILE A 48 1.84 -11.01 8.42
C ILE A 48 2.22 -10.14 7.22
N THR A 49 1.92 -8.84 7.28
CA THR A 49 2.28 -7.85 6.26
C THR A 49 3.54 -7.09 6.66
N ARG A 50 4.35 -6.66 5.69
CA ARG A 50 5.57 -5.89 5.96
C ARG A 50 5.26 -4.47 6.44
N ALA A 51 6.20 -3.91 7.20
CA ALA A 51 6.13 -2.55 7.66
C ALA A 51 6.45 -1.55 6.54
N PHE A 52 5.75 -0.41 6.55
CA PHE A 52 5.97 0.72 5.65
C PHE A 52 5.73 2.04 6.41
N LYS A 53 6.19 3.16 5.84
CA LYS A 53 6.32 4.45 6.55
C LYS A 53 5.01 5.17 6.86
N ASP A 54 4.09 5.23 5.90
CA ASP A 54 2.85 6.03 5.91
C ASP A 54 1.91 5.56 4.78
N ASN A 55 0.77 6.23 4.59
CA ASN A 55 -0.21 5.96 3.53
C ASN A 55 0.10 6.65 2.19
N GLY A 56 1.30 7.24 2.06
CA GLY A 56 1.77 7.89 0.83
C GLY A 56 2.05 6.91 -0.31
N PRO A 57 2.11 7.39 -1.56
CA PRO A 57 2.58 6.59 -2.69
C PRO A 57 4.09 6.35 -2.60
N ILE A 58 4.58 5.44 -3.43
CA ILE A 58 6.02 5.35 -3.73
C ILE A 58 6.38 6.55 -4.62
N PRO A 59 7.31 7.43 -4.23
CA PRO A 59 7.65 8.62 -5.01
C PRO A 59 8.33 8.31 -6.35
N ASP A 60 8.29 9.26 -7.28
CA ASP A 60 8.88 9.16 -8.64
C ASP A 60 10.40 8.87 -8.67
N GLY A 61 11.12 9.01 -7.55
CA GLY A 61 12.53 8.61 -7.42
C GLY A 61 12.76 7.21 -6.85
N GLU A 62 11.72 6.55 -6.35
CA GLU A 62 11.84 5.30 -5.59
C GLU A 62 11.24 4.09 -6.33
N PHE A 63 10.49 4.29 -7.43
CA PHE A 63 9.83 3.19 -8.15
C PHE A 63 10.80 2.22 -8.85
N THR A 64 12.04 2.61 -9.08
CA THR A 64 13.11 1.75 -9.62
C THR A 64 13.97 1.10 -8.54
N THR A 65 13.62 1.30 -7.26
CA THR A 65 14.34 0.78 -6.10
C THR A 65 13.57 -0.40 -5.47
N SER A 66 14.09 -0.97 -4.38
CA SER A 66 13.39 -2.00 -3.63
C SER A 66 12.05 -1.54 -3.03
N ALA A 67 11.81 -0.23 -2.94
CA ALA A 67 10.55 0.34 -2.46
C ALA A 67 9.33 -0.11 -3.27
N ILE A 68 9.48 -0.36 -4.57
CA ILE A 68 8.35 -0.78 -5.43
C ILE A 68 7.78 -2.15 -5.06
N THR A 69 8.58 -2.98 -4.38
CA THR A 69 8.21 -4.38 -4.12
C THR A 69 7.27 -4.54 -2.93
N CYS A 70 7.48 -3.78 -1.85
CA CYS A 70 6.67 -3.85 -0.62
C CYS A 70 6.56 -2.49 0.11
N ASN A 71 6.60 -1.37 -0.63
CA ASN A 71 6.51 0.01 -0.14
C ASN A 71 7.77 0.53 0.59
N VAL A 72 7.79 1.84 0.88
CA VAL A 72 8.90 2.59 1.47
C VAL A 72 8.93 2.37 2.99
N GLY A 73 10.11 2.03 3.52
CA GLY A 73 10.37 1.96 4.95
C GLY A 73 10.53 3.33 5.59
N LYS A 74 10.33 3.45 6.91
CA LYS A 74 10.49 4.72 7.63
C LYS A 74 11.94 5.21 7.66
N THR A 75 12.87 4.26 7.69
CA THR A 75 14.32 4.43 7.60
C THR A 75 14.89 3.37 6.66
N ALA A 76 16.16 3.54 6.25
CA ALA A 76 16.88 2.56 5.44
C ALA A 76 16.89 1.16 6.07
N ASP A 77 17.04 1.06 7.39
CA ASP A 77 17.05 -0.23 8.12
C ASP A 77 15.69 -0.93 8.12
N THR A 78 14.60 -0.17 7.95
CA THR A 78 13.23 -0.69 7.87
C THR A 78 12.75 -0.91 6.44
N GLN A 79 13.59 -0.63 5.43
CA GLN A 79 13.23 -0.79 4.02
C GLN A 79 13.01 -2.27 3.69
N ASN A 80 11.78 -2.60 3.31
CA ASN A 80 11.38 -3.92 2.83
C ASN A 80 11.82 -5.08 3.75
N VAL A 81 11.69 -4.90 5.06
CA VAL A 81 12.11 -5.91 6.05
C VAL A 81 11.10 -7.07 6.07
N PRO A 82 11.54 -8.33 5.90
CA PRO A 82 10.66 -9.49 5.99
C PRO A 82 10.08 -9.69 7.39
N VAL A 83 8.91 -10.32 7.48
CA VAL A 83 8.23 -10.60 8.75
C VAL A 83 8.29 -12.08 9.11
N ASN A 84 8.23 -12.36 10.42
CA ASN A 84 8.29 -13.73 10.93
C ASN A 84 6.94 -14.46 10.91
N ALA A 85 5.83 -13.73 10.90
CA ALA A 85 4.48 -14.31 10.89
C ALA A 85 4.00 -14.55 9.45
N THR A 86 3.30 -15.66 9.26
CA THR A 86 2.67 -16.04 7.98
C THR A 86 1.24 -16.50 8.23
N ALA A 87 0.39 -16.42 7.21
CA ALA A 87 -0.93 -17.03 7.20
C ALA A 87 -0.93 -18.23 6.25
N VAL A 88 -1.58 -19.32 6.66
CA VAL A 88 -1.78 -20.49 5.81
C VAL A 88 -3.05 -20.25 5.00
N VAL A 89 -2.92 -20.24 3.67
CA VAL A 89 -4.02 -20.01 2.74
C VAL A 89 -4.09 -21.20 1.78
N PRO A 90 -5.10 -22.07 1.89
CA PRO A 90 -5.29 -23.14 0.92
C PRO A 90 -5.46 -22.57 -0.50
N ALA A 91 -4.86 -23.22 -1.50
CA ALA A 91 -5.01 -22.79 -2.89
C ALA A 91 -6.49 -22.76 -3.30
N GLY A 92 -6.89 -21.74 -4.06
CA GLY A 92 -8.29 -21.50 -4.44
C GLY A 92 -9.11 -20.72 -3.40
N THR A 93 -8.56 -20.44 -2.21
CA THR A 93 -9.23 -19.57 -1.23
C THR A 93 -9.19 -18.11 -1.68
N THR A 94 -10.32 -17.42 -1.57
CA THR A 94 -10.38 -15.97 -1.78
C THR A 94 -9.74 -15.22 -0.62
N VAL A 95 -8.82 -14.31 -0.95
CA VAL A 95 -8.24 -13.33 -0.02
C VAL A 95 -8.81 -11.95 -0.38
N GLN A 96 -9.43 -11.27 0.58
CA GLN A 96 -9.92 -9.91 0.40
C GLN A 96 -8.98 -8.92 1.09
N PHE A 97 -8.64 -7.85 0.40
CA PHE A 97 -7.83 -6.75 0.92
C PHE A 97 -8.77 -5.61 1.31
N LEU A 98 -8.93 -5.38 2.61
CA LEU A 98 -9.78 -4.31 3.11
C LEU A 98 -8.91 -3.07 3.30
N TRP A 99 -9.08 -2.10 2.42
CA TRP A 99 -8.39 -0.82 2.46
C TRP A 99 -9.02 0.11 3.50
N THR A 100 -8.28 1.14 3.90
CA THR A 100 -8.88 2.36 4.46
C THR A 100 -9.82 3.00 3.45
N ASP A 101 -10.66 3.95 3.90
CA ASP A 101 -11.53 4.71 2.99
C ASP A 101 -10.72 5.25 1.81
N TRP A 102 -11.11 4.84 0.60
CA TRP A 102 -10.50 5.24 -0.65
C TRP A 102 -11.48 6.16 -1.37
N GLN A 103 -11.16 7.46 -1.40
CA GLN A 103 -11.98 8.43 -2.10
C GLN A 103 -11.78 8.30 -3.62
N SER A 104 -12.82 8.63 -4.39
CA SER A 104 -12.86 8.41 -5.85
C SER A 104 -11.91 9.29 -6.67
N ASP A 105 -11.10 10.15 -6.04
CA ASP A 105 -10.19 11.07 -6.72
C ASP A 105 -8.86 10.43 -7.17
N HIS A 106 -8.63 9.16 -6.84
CA HIS A 106 -7.45 8.38 -7.26
C HIS A 106 -7.87 7.16 -8.12
N PRO A 107 -8.37 7.39 -9.35
CA PRO A 107 -8.66 6.30 -10.28
C PRO A 107 -7.34 5.69 -10.76
N GLY A 108 -7.30 4.36 -10.82
CA GLY A 108 -6.14 3.63 -11.29
C GLY A 108 -6.38 2.13 -11.24
N PRO A 109 -5.51 1.33 -11.87
CA PRO A 109 -5.63 -0.11 -11.82
C PRO A 109 -5.29 -0.66 -10.44
N ILE A 110 -5.88 -1.81 -10.10
CA ILE A 110 -5.48 -2.64 -8.97
C ILE A 110 -4.82 -3.89 -9.52
N MET A 111 -3.61 -4.21 -9.05
CA MET A 111 -2.88 -5.40 -9.48
C MET A 111 -2.37 -6.18 -8.27
N THR A 112 -2.51 -7.51 -8.33
CA THR A 112 -2.05 -8.42 -7.28
C THR A 112 -1.01 -9.39 -7.84
N TYR A 113 0.08 -9.55 -7.12
CA TYR A 113 1.21 -10.41 -7.50
C TYR A 113 1.57 -11.40 -6.39
N LEU A 114 2.16 -12.53 -6.77
CA LEU A 114 2.80 -13.48 -5.85
C LEU A 114 4.26 -13.71 -6.26
N ALA A 115 5.12 -13.91 -5.26
CA ALA A 115 6.49 -14.36 -5.46
C ALA A 115 6.76 -15.55 -4.51
N LYS A 116 7.43 -16.59 -5.03
CA LYS A 116 7.81 -17.75 -4.22
C LYS A 116 9.02 -17.42 -3.35
N CYS A 117 8.89 -17.54 -2.03
CA CYS A 117 10.04 -17.47 -1.13
C CYS A 117 10.94 -18.73 -1.32
N PRO A 118 12.25 -18.58 -1.54
CA PRO A 118 13.19 -19.71 -1.55
C PRO A 118 13.41 -20.19 -0.10
N GLY A 119 12.46 -21.00 0.39
CA GLY A 119 12.40 -21.39 1.80
C GLY A 119 11.53 -20.45 2.62
N SER A 120 12.03 -19.98 3.77
CA SER A 120 11.24 -19.13 4.68
C SER A 120 11.08 -17.70 4.15
N CYS A 121 9.84 -17.21 4.12
CA CYS A 121 9.56 -15.81 3.79
C CYS A 121 10.12 -14.83 4.84
N SER A 122 10.42 -15.28 6.06
CA SER A 122 11.03 -14.43 7.11
C SER A 122 12.47 -14.00 6.83
N LYS A 123 13.09 -14.53 5.78
CA LYS A 123 14.45 -14.18 5.35
C LYS A 123 14.51 -13.66 3.91
N PHE A 124 13.36 -13.48 3.25
CA PHE A 124 13.31 -13.20 1.84
C PHE A 124 12.77 -11.80 1.54
N LYS A 125 13.59 -10.93 0.94
CA LYS A 125 13.20 -9.55 0.65
C LYS A 125 12.39 -9.40 -0.64
N ALA A 126 12.54 -10.28 -1.64
CA ALA A 126 11.87 -10.18 -2.93
C ALA A 126 12.15 -8.85 -3.69
N ASP A 127 13.33 -8.27 -3.49
CA ASP A 127 13.79 -6.98 -4.05
C ASP A 127 14.70 -7.12 -5.27
N SER A 128 14.87 -8.33 -5.80
CA SER A 128 15.73 -8.60 -6.96
C SER A 128 15.21 -9.78 -7.79
N GLY A 129 15.55 -9.75 -9.09
CA GLY A 129 15.22 -10.80 -10.05
C GLY A 129 13.79 -10.75 -10.60
N ASN A 130 13.52 -11.61 -11.59
CA ASN A 130 12.23 -11.71 -12.28
C ASN A 130 11.37 -12.80 -11.62
N ILE A 131 10.90 -12.53 -10.40
CA ILE A 131 10.28 -13.54 -9.51
C ILE A 131 8.78 -13.32 -9.27
N TRP A 132 8.25 -12.16 -9.65
CA TRP A 132 6.87 -11.78 -9.40
C TRP A 132 5.96 -12.28 -10.52
N VAL A 133 4.90 -13.00 -10.15
CA VAL A 133 3.86 -13.50 -11.04
C VAL A 133 2.58 -12.75 -10.76
N LYS A 134 2.00 -12.10 -11.77
CA LYS A 134 0.69 -11.45 -11.68
C LYS A 134 -0.40 -12.52 -11.54
N ILE A 135 -1.31 -12.35 -10.58
CA ILE A 135 -2.43 -13.28 -10.34
C ILE A 135 -3.80 -12.64 -10.53
N GLN A 136 -3.89 -11.31 -10.48
CA GLN A 136 -5.12 -10.57 -10.73
C GLN A 136 -4.77 -9.13 -11.16
N GLU A 137 -5.55 -8.58 -12.07
CA GLU A 137 -5.57 -7.15 -12.38
C GLU A 137 -6.99 -6.69 -12.68
N ASP A 138 -7.27 -5.43 -12.37
CA ASP A 138 -8.49 -4.72 -12.74
C ASP A 138 -8.11 -3.27 -13.06
N GLY A 139 -8.73 -2.69 -14.08
CA GLY A 139 -8.27 -1.46 -14.70
C GLY A 139 -9.41 -0.55 -15.13
N TYR A 140 -9.13 0.34 -16.08
CA TYR A 140 -10.16 1.20 -16.63
C TYR A 140 -11.18 0.38 -17.42
N ASP A 141 -12.45 0.47 -17.01
CA ASP A 141 -13.59 -0.07 -17.75
C ASP A 141 -14.54 1.07 -18.12
N ALA A 142 -14.64 1.36 -19.43
CA ALA A 142 -15.51 2.39 -19.96
C ALA A 142 -17.01 2.08 -19.82
N ALA A 143 -17.36 0.81 -19.61
CA ALA A 143 -18.74 0.35 -19.42
C ALA A 143 -19.11 0.26 -17.93
N SER A 144 -18.16 0.39 -17.02
CA SER A 144 -18.41 0.35 -15.58
C SER A 144 -19.12 1.62 -15.14
N THR A 145 -20.37 1.46 -14.72
CA THR A 145 -21.19 2.50 -14.12
C THR A 145 -21.15 2.34 -12.60
N LEU A 146 -20.05 2.78 -11.98
CA LEU A 146 -20.00 2.96 -10.51
C LEU A 146 -20.95 4.07 -10.08
#